data_AF-A0A835XZE8-F1
#
_entry.id   AF-A0A835XZE8-F1
#
_cell.length_a   1.000
_cell.length_b   1.000
_cell.length_c   1.000
_cell.angle_alpha   90.00
_cell.angle_beta   90.00
_cell.angle_gamma   90.00
#
_symmetry.space_group_name_H-M   'P 1'
#
loop_
_entity.id
_entity.type
_entity.pdbx_description
1 polymer ?
#
loop_
_entity_poly.entity_id
_entity_poly.type
_entity_poly.pdbx_seq_one_letter_code
_entity_poly.pdbx_strand_id
1 'polypeptide(L)' 'MLTRIAAWDRGEAGSGYGSDATYEDEMDERYENMGFTRDELDDLLCQGVKPWDDDAWDVLAALHDF' A
#
# COMPACT_ATOMS: atom_id res chain seq x y z
N MET A 1 -57.26 -2.11 -15.61
CA MET A 1 -56.06 -2.79 -15.08
C MET A 1 -54.87 -2.19 -15.85
N LEU A 2 -54.21 -1.08 -15.45
CA LEU A 2 -53.20 -0.94 -14.38
C LEU A 2 -52.28 -2.20 -14.35
N THR A 3 -50.95 -2.17 -14.54
CA THR A 3 -49.96 -1.14 -14.19
C THR A 3 -48.58 -1.44 -14.82
N ARG A 4 -47.85 -0.36 -15.14
CA ARG A 4 -46.38 -0.17 -15.07
C ARG A 4 -45.44 -1.08 -15.87
N ILE A 5 -44.89 -0.46 -16.92
CA ILE A 5 -43.47 -0.43 -17.22
C ILE A 5 -42.68 -0.25 -15.90
N ALA A 6 -41.97 -1.29 -15.45
CA ALA A 6 -40.88 -1.13 -14.49
C ALA A 6 -39.63 -0.89 -15.36
N ALA A 7 -39.23 0.34 -15.62
CA ALA A 7 -38.58 1.24 -14.67
C ALA A 7 -37.40 0.52 -14.00
N TRP A 8 -36.23 0.75 -14.59
CA TRP A 8 -34.91 0.74 -13.99
C TRP A 8 -34.95 0.89 -12.47
N ASP A 9 -34.56 -0.14 -11.73
CA ASP A 9 -33.85 -0.03 -10.45
C ASP A 9 -33.49 -1.45 -9.97
N ARG A 10 -32.28 -1.91 -10.27
CA ARG A 10 -31.65 -2.90 -9.40
C ARG A 10 -30.20 -2.50 -9.27
N GLY A 11 -29.97 -1.82 -8.17
CA GLY A 11 -28.75 -1.18 -7.80
C GLY A 11 -27.51 -2.06 -7.89
N GLU A 12 -26.42 -1.34 -7.92
CA GLU A 12 -25.07 -1.80 -7.66
C GLU A 12 -25.04 -2.70 -6.43
N ALA A 13 -24.61 -3.93 -6.62
CA ALA A 13 -23.91 -4.67 -5.59
C ALA A 13 -22.49 -4.82 -6.11
N GLY A 14 -21.70 -3.76 -5.95
CA GLY A 14 -20.25 -3.89 -5.95
C GLY A 14 -19.91 -5.03 -5.00
N SER A 15 -19.40 -6.12 -5.54
CA SER A 15 -18.90 -7.24 -4.75
C SER A 15 -17.72 -6.71 -3.96
N GLY A 16 -17.97 -6.41 -2.68
CA GLY A 16 -16.95 -5.95 -1.75
C GLY A 16 -15.85 -7.00 -1.61
N TYR A 17 -14.78 -6.81 -2.39
CA TYR A 17 -13.42 -7.21 -2.03
C TYR A 17 -12.66 -5.91 -1.79
N GLY A 18 -13.04 -5.18 -0.74
CA GLY A 18 -12.13 -4.20 -0.16
C GLY A 18 -11.03 -4.96 0.55
N SER A 19 -9.76 -4.62 0.28
CA SER A 19 -8.52 -5.23 0.80
C SER A 19 -7.91 -6.33 -0.08
N ASP A 20 -7.37 -5.95 -1.22
CA ASP A 20 -6.28 -6.72 -1.85
C ASP A 20 -5.33 -5.80 -2.63
N ALA A 21 -5.87 -4.87 -3.44
CA ALA A 21 -5.06 -3.93 -4.22
C ALA A 21 -4.08 -3.09 -3.37
N THR A 22 -4.47 -2.66 -2.17
CA THR A 22 -3.59 -1.84 -1.31
C THR A 22 -2.48 -2.65 -0.65
N TYR A 23 -2.71 -3.94 -0.38
CA TYR A 23 -1.69 -4.84 0.18
C TYR A 23 -0.73 -5.31 -0.91
N GLU A 24 -1.23 -5.57 -2.12
CA GLU A 24 -0.38 -5.86 -3.28
C GLU A 24 0.48 -4.65 -3.66
N ASP A 25 -0.07 -3.43 -3.67
CA ASP A 25 0.69 -2.20 -3.95
C ASP A 25 1.83 -1.96 -2.92
N GLU A 26 1.58 -2.16 -1.62
CA GLU A 26 2.62 -2.03 -0.59
C GLU A 26 3.70 -3.12 -0.69
N MET A 27 3.32 -4.34 -1.09
CA MET A 27 4.25 -5.45 -1.32
C MET A 27 5.12 -5.20 -2.54
N ASP A 28 4.53 -4.74 -3.65
CA ASP A 28 5.25 -4.39 -4.87
C ASP A 28 6.22 -3.23 -4.61
N GLU A 29 5.78 -2.20 -3.90
CA GLU A 29 6.64 -1.09 -3.49
C GLU A 29 7.86 -1.58 -2.72
N ARG A 30 7.66 -2.44 -1.70
CA ARG A 30 8.78 -3.01 -0.94
C ARG A 30 9.67 -3.89 -1.80
N TYR A 31 9.11 -4.63 -2.75
CA TYR A 31 9.89 -5.48 -3.66
C TYR A 31 10.82 -4.66 -4.57
N GLU A 32 10.35 -3.51 -5.07
CA GLU A 32 11.14 -2.57 -5.88
C GLU A 32 12.23 -1.87 -5.07
N ASN A 33 12.01 -1.71 -3.77
CA ASN A 33 12.79 -0.89 -2.86
C ASN A 33 13.65 -1.70 -1.86
N MET A 34 14.04 -2.93 -2.22
CA MET A 34 14.93 -3.78 -1.40
C MET A 34 14.35 -4.15 -0.02
N GLY A 35 13.02 -4.13 0.14
CA GLY A 35 12.31 -4.46 1.36
C GLY A 35 11.78 -3.27 2.14
N PHE A 36 12.07 -2.04 1.71
CA PHE A 36 11.65 -0.79 2.35
C PHE A 36 10.50 -0.14 1.59
N THR A 37 9.64 0.63 2.26
CA THR A 37 8.73 1.54 1.53
C THR A 37 9.51 2.72 0.97
N ARG A 38 8.93 3.48 0.02
CA ARG A 38 9.65 4.64 -0.55
C ARG A 38 9.98 5.69 0.50
N ASP A 39 9.11 5.86 1.50
CA ASP A 39 9.30 6.79 2.60
C ASP A 39 10.46 6.33 3.51
N GLU A 40 10.49 5.04 3.89
CA GLU A 40 11.59 4.46 4.68
C GLU A 40 12.94 4.57 3.94
N LEU A 41 12.93 4.40 2.61
CA LEU A 41 14.12 4.50 1.77
C LEU A 41 14.64 5.94 1.70
N ASP A 42 13.75 6.94 1.63
CA ASP A 42 14.14 8.36 1.64
C ASP A 42 14.78 8.74 2.98
N ASP A 43 14.22 8.27 4.09
CA ASP A 43 14.77 8.46 5.44
C ASP A 43 16.17 7.85 5.58
N LEU A 44 16.37 6.62 5.07
CA LEU A 44 17.67 5.95 5.01
C LEU A 44 18.68 6.73 4.16
N LEU A 45 18.28 7.17 2.98
CA LEU A 45 19.12 7.94 2.07
C LEU A 45 19.50 9.30 2.66
N CYS A 46 18.62 9.93 3.43
CA CYS A 46 18.92 11.17 4.16
C CYS A 46 20.07 11.00 5.17
N GLN A 47 20.23 9.80 5.76
CA GLN A 47 21.37 9.47 6.63
C GLN A 47 22.62 9.05 5.84
N GLY A 48 22.51 8.86 4.53
CA GLY A 48 23.59 8.35 3.68
C GLY A 48 23.79 6.84 3.76
N VAL A 49 22.81 6.11 4.29
CA VAL A 49 22.83 4.65 4.41
C VAL A 49 22.24 4.04 3.14
N LYS A 50 22.89 2.99 2.64
CA LYS A 50 22.43 2.30 1.43
C LYS A 50 21.42 1.23 1.83
N PRO A 51 20.35 1.00 1.05
CA PRO A 51 19.32 0.01 1.39
C PRO A 51 19.82 -1.44 1.32
N TRP A 52 20.96 -1.70 0.68
CA TRP A 52 21.62 -3.02 0.67
C TRP A 52 22.73 -3.15 1.71
N ASP A 53 22.90 -2.15 2.57
CA ASP A 53 23.84 -2.24 3.69
C ASP A 53 23.25 -3.12 4.79
N ASP A 54 24.11 -3.87 5.48
CA ASP A 54 23.67 -4.83 6.50
C ASP A 54 23.05 -4.13 7.72
N ASP A 55 23.41 -2.86 7.94
CA ASP A 55 22.93 -2.01 9.03
C ASP A 55 21.69 -1.15 8.67
N ALA A 56 21.18 -1.25 7.44
CA ALA A 56 20.05 -0.42 6.98
C ALA A 56 18.80 -0.59 7.88
N TRP A 57 18.48 -1.82 8.27
CA TRP A 57 17.35 -2.07 9.16
C TRP A 57 17.56 -1.53 10.58
N ASP A 58 18.79 -1.59 11.09
CA ASP A 58 19.14 -1.08 12.43
C ASP A 58 19.05 0.45 12.47
N VAL A 59 19.49 1.13 11.40
CA VAL A 59 19.40 2.58 11.27
C VAL A 59 17.95 3.03 11.17
N LEU A 60 17.15 2.35 10.34
CA LEU A 60 15.72 2.67 10.22
C LEU A 60 15.00 2.48 11.56
N ALA A 61 15.29 1.39 12.28
CA ALA A 61 14.74 1.16 13.61
C ALA A 61 15.11 2.29 14.58
N ALA A 62 16.35 2.77 14.56
CA ALA A 62 16.78 3.89 15.40
C ALA A 62 16.10 5.23 15.05
N LEU A 63 15.74 5.44 13.78
CA LEU A 63 14.99 6.64 13.35
C LEU A 63 13.54 6.62 13.83
N HIS A 64 12.94 5.43 13.93
CA HIS A 64 11.55 5.23 14.32
C HIS A 64 11.35 5.03 15.84
N ASP A 65 12.43 5.02 16.63
CA ASP A 65 12.41 4.79 18.10
C ASP A 65 12.08 6.05 18.93
N PHE A 66 11.47 7.07 18.33
CA PHE A 66 11.17 8.37 18.97
C PHE A 66 9.68 8.68 19.14
#